data_AF-A0A3M5T4M7-F1
#
_entry.id   AF-A0A3M5T4M7-F1
#
_cell.length_a   1.000
_cell.length_b   1.000
_cell.length_c   1.000
_cell.angle_alpha   90.00
_cell.angle_beta   90.00
_cell.angle_gamma   90.00
#
_symmetry.space_group_name_H-M   'P 1'
#
loop_
_entity.id
_entity.type
_entity.pdbx_description
1 polymer ?
#
loop_
_entity_poly.entity_id
_entity_poly.type
_entity_poly.pdbx_seq_one_letter_code
_entity_poly.pdbx_strand_id
1 'polypeptide(L)'
;MLASLGRAETIPAITKLRMIKEMKSEAPVRPRPDGPNDRAGQRKLDEWQAEIDRKTKEIEDTKLELEPVTGLKIHVCSLVAFDSPAGEPWMPVYIHSKLMIVDDVYTTHGSANINTRSMMVDSELNICHEHPEFSQPLRRRLWDLHTKGRGMQDDPKEAFAAWQEIIKRNKESRDNKLKPDAPLVEFLYAETSMTDFD
;
A
#
# COMPACT_ATOMS: atom_id res chain seq x y z
N MET A 1 4.77 0.48 6.94
CA MET A 1 5.00 1.37 5.79
C MET A 1 3.71 2.06 5.35
N LEU A 2 2.71 1.40 4.76
CA LEU A 2 1.52 2.13 4.28
C LEU A 2 0.70 2.78 5.39
N ALA A 3 0.50 2.10 6.53
CA ALA A 3 -0.14 2.70 7.71
C ALA A 3 0.60 3.94 8.24
N SER A 4 1.94 3.92 8.30
CA SER A 4 2.74 5.08 8.72
C SER A 4 2.73 6.23 7.72
N LEU A 5 2.25 5.99 6.49
CA LEU A 5 2.02 7.01 5.48
C LEU A 5 0.56 7.50 5.46
N GLY A 6 -0.26 7.04 6.43
CA GLY A 6 -1.70 7.36 6.48
C GLY A 6 -2.55 6.62 5.46
N ARG A 7 -1.99 5.59 4.80
CA ARG A 7 -2.61 4.85 3.69
C ARG A 7 -2.95 3.40 4.08
N ALA A 8 -3.43 3.20 5.30
CA ALA A 8 -3.72 1.85 5.81
C ALA A 8 -4.90 1.19 5.07
N GLU A 9 -5.81 2.01 4.53
CA GLU A 9 -7.01 1.63 3.78
C GLU A 9 -6.71 1.02 2.41
N THR A 10 -5.50 1.18 1.86
CA THR A 10 -5.13 0.57 0.58
C THR A 10 -4.78 -0.92 0.67
N ILE A 11 -4.51 -1.44 1.88
CA ILE A 11 -4.22 -2.86 2.15
C ILE A 11 -5.02 -3.36 3.38
N PRO A 12 -6.35 -3.23 3.38
CA PRO A 12 -7.13 -3.25 4.62
C PRO A 12 -7.07 -4.58 5.36
N ALA A 13 -7.09 -5.69 4.64
CA ALA A 13 -7.01 -7.03 5.21
C ALA A 13 -5.67 -7.29 5.93
N ILE A 14 -4.56 -6.95 5.27
CA ILE A 14 -3.21 -7.10 5.84
C ILE A 14 -3.01 -6.16 7.03
N THR A 15 -3.51 -4.93 6.95
CA THR A 15 -3.45 -3.97 8.06
C THR A 15 -4.16 -4.54 9.30
N LYS A 16 -5.38 -5.05 9.15
CA LYS A 16 -6.14 -5.65 10.27
C LYS A 16 -5.43 -6.86 10.86
N LEU A 17 -4.87 -7.74 10.02
CA LEU A 17 -4.09 -8.89 10.50
C LEU A 17 -2.87 -8.47 11.34
N ARG A 18 -2.18 -7.40 10.94
CA ARG A 18 -1.05 -6.85 11.71
C ARG A 18 -1.52 -6.27 13.05
N MET A 19 -2.61 -5.50 13.06
CA MET A 19 -3.20 -4.95 14.29
C MET A 19 -3.62 -6.06 15.25
N ILE A 20 -4.24 -7.14 14.77
CA ILE A 20 -4.62 -8.30 15.59
C ILE A 20 -3.38 -8.99 16.17
N LYS A 21 -2.32 -9.14 15.36
CA LYS A 21 -1.06 -9.75 15.80
C LYS A 21 -0.39 -8.92 16.91
N GLU A 22 -0.35 -7.60 16.73
CA GLU A 22 0.20 -6.65 17.70
C GLU A 22 -0.61 -6.66 19.02
N MET A 23 -1.94 -6.53 18.92
CA MET A 23 -2.84 -6.63 20.07
C MET A 23 -2.65 -7.94 20.86
N LYS A 24 -2.50 -9.07 20.16
CA LYS A 24 -2.23 -10.38 20.80
C LYS A 24 -0.84 -10.47 21.43
N SER A 25 0.15 -9.74 20.91
CA SER A 25 1.51 -9.71 21.48
C SER A 25 1.58 -8.86 22.75
N GLU A 26 0.73 -7.83 22.86
CA GLU A 26 0.61 -6.96 24.03
C GLU A 26 -0.41 -7.47 25.07
N ALA A 27 -1.15 -8.52 24.72
CA ALA A 27 -2.18 -9.09 25.58
C ALA A 27 -1.60 -9.65 26.90
N PRO A 28 -2.39 -9.62 28.00
CA PRO A 28 -2.01 -10.30 29.24
C PRO A 28 -1.70 -11.77 29.00
N VAL A 29 -0.80 -12.34 29.80
CA VAL A 29 -0.42 -13.75 29.71
C VAL A 29 -1.67 -14.63 29.79
N ARG A 30 -1.82 -15.52 28.80
CA ARG A 30 -2.93 -16.47 28.73
C ARG A 30 -2.98 -17.33 30.00
N PRO A 31 -4.10 -17.32 30.76
CA PRO A 31 -4.27 -18.18 31.93
C PRO A 31 -4.13 -19.66 31.59
N ARG A 32 -3.54 -20.44 32.49
CA ARG A 32 -3.38 -21.91 32.36
C ARG A 32 -4.03 -22.57 33.58
N PRO A 33 -5.21 -23.19 33.43
CA PRO A 33 -5.84 -23.93 34.52
C PRO A 33 -5.01 -25.16 34.92
N ASP A 34 -4.95 -25.48 36.22
CA ASP A 34 -4.18 -26.62 36.74
C ASP A 34 -4.84 -27.99 36.44
N GLY A 35 -6.07 -27.98 35.89
CA GLY A 35 -6.76 -29.18 35.44
C GLY A 35 -8.26 -28.98 35.18
N PRO A 36 -9.00 -30.06 34.83
CA PRO A 36 -10.44 -29.99 34.53
C PRO A 36 -11.33 -29.57 35.70
N ASN A 37 -10.82 -29.62 36.94
CA ASN A 37 -11.57 -29.26 38.14
C ASN A 37 -11.26 -27.84 38.65
N ASP A 38 -10.28 -27.14 38.06
CA ASP A 38 -9.93 -25.77 38.41
C ASP A 38 -10.94 -24.78 37.78
N ARG A 39 -12.10 -24.64 38.44
CA ARG A 39 -13.17 -23.73 37.99
C ARG A 39 -12.72 -22.27 37.94
N ALA A 40 -11.83 -21.86 38.85
CA ALA A 40 -11.36 -20.49 38.91
C ALA A 40 -10.41 -20.17 37.75
N GLY A 41 -9.47 -21.09 37.43
CA GLY A 41 -8.60 -20.97 36.27
C GLY A 41 -9.35 -21.06 34.94
N GLN A 42 -10.34 -21.95 34.83
CA GLN A 42 -11.20 -22.05 33.65
C GLN A 42 -11.97 -20.75 33.40
N ARG A 43 -12.60 -20.20 34.43
CA ARG A 43 -13.31 -18.91 34.32
C ARG A 43 -12.38 -17.78 33.86
N LYS A 44 -11.16 -17.70 34.41
CA LYS A 44 -10.17 -16.70 33.97
C LYS A 44 -9.74 -16.90 32.52
N LEU A 45 -9.59 -18.15 32.07
CA LEU A 45 -9.26 -18.46 30.69
C LEU A 45 -10.41 -18.07 29.74
N ASP A 46 -11.66 -18.34 30.13
CA ASP A 46 -12.85 -17.97 29.34
C ASP A 46 -13.01 -16.45 29.25
N GLU A 47 -12.84 -15.74 30.38
CA GLU A 47 -12.86 -14.27 30.43
C GLU A 47 -11.75 -13.67 29.54
N TRP A 48 -10.53 -14.23 29.61
CA TRP A 48 -9.42 -13.83 28.75
C TRP A 48 -9.72 -14.09 27.27
N GLN A 49 -10.25 -15.26 26.92
CA GLN A 49 -10.57 -15.62 25.54
C GLN A 49 -11.67 -14.71 24.98
N ALA A 50 -12.72 -14.47 25.76
CA ALA A 50 -13.80 -13.57 25.38
C ALA A 50 -13.31 -12.12 25.17
N GLU A 51 -12.37 -11.65 25.99
CA GLU A 51 -11.75 -10.34 25.79
C GLU A 51 -10.94 -10.28 24.48
N ILE A 52 -10.12 -11.29 24.20
CA ILE A 52 -9.30 -11.36 22.98
C ILE A 52 -10.18 -11.46 21.74
N ASP A 53 -11.25 -12.27 21.78
CA ASP A 53 -12.19 -12.42 20.69
C ASP A 53 -12.97 -11.13 20.44
N ARG A 54 -13.39 -10.44 21.51
CA ARG A 54 -14.03 -9.11 21.41
C ARG A 54 -13.10 -8.10 20.74
N LYS A 55 -11.86 -7.96 21.21
CA LYS A 55 -10.87 -7.04 20.62
C LYS A 55 -10.54 -7.40 19.17
N THR A 56 -10.43 -8.69 18.86
CA THR A 56 -10.20 -9.17 17.49
C THR A 56 -11.35 -8.73 16.60
N LYS A 57 -12.59 -8.95 17.04
CA LYS A 57 -13.79 -8.54 16.29
C LYS A 57 -13.89 -7.02 16.12
N GLU A 58 -13.56 -6.24 17.15
CA GLU A 58 -13.50 -4.77 17.06
C GLU A 58 -12.52 -4.31 15.96
N ILE A 59 -11.36 -4.96 15.84
CA ILE A 59 -10.38 -4.67 14.77
C ILE A 59 -10.91 -5.12 13.40
N GLU A 60 -11.52 -6.30 13.32
CA GLU A 60 -12.11 -6.82 12.08
C GLU A 60 -13.23 -5.91 11.55
N ASP A 61 -14.05 -5.36 12.43
CA ASP A 61 -15.16 -4.46 12.10
C ASP A 61 -14.69 -3.01 11.86
N THR A 62 -13.45 -2.67 12.23
CA THR A 62 -12.90 -1.31 12.04
C THR A 62 -12.85 -0.95 10.56
N LYS A 63 -13.37 0.24 10.23
CA LYS A 63 -13.25 0.82 8.89
C LYS A 63 -11.96 1.63 8.82
N LEU A 64 -11.04 1.20 7.98
CA LEU A 64 -9.79 1.93 7.72
C LEU A 64 -10.07 3.04 6.71
N GLU A 65 -9.61 4.25 7.01
CA GLU A 65 -9.75 5.43 6.16
C GLU A 65 -8.37 6.10 5.98
N LEU A 66 -8.29 6.98 4.98
CA LEU A 66 -7.11 7.82 4.77
C LEU A 66 -6.89 8.72 6.01
N GLU A 67 -5.72 8.62 6.62
CA GLU A 67 -5.31 9.45 7.75
C GLU A 67 -4.31 10.52 7.28
N PRO A 68 -4.65 11.81 7.30
CA PRO A 68 -3.73 12.85 6.85
C PRO A 68 -2.48 12.92 7.73
N VAL A 69 -1.30 12.82 7.11
CA VAL A 69 -0.02 13.05 7.78
C VAL A 69 0.40 14.51 7.58
N THR A 70 0.67 15.22 8.67
CA THR A 70 1.05 16.64 8.62
C THR A 70 2.33 16.81 7.80
N GLY A 71 2.30 17.71 6.81
CA GLY A 71 3.43 17.97 5.91
C GLY A 71 3.61 16.95 4.77
N LEU A 72 2.75 15.92 4.69
CA LEU A 72 2.84 14.89 3.64
C LEU A 72 1.55 14.82 2.83
N LYS A 73 1.70 14.86 1.51
CA LYS A 73 0.66 14.48 0.54
C LYS A 73 1.16 13.27 -0.22
N ILE A 74 0.31 12.25 -0.35
CA ILE A 74 0.72 10.96 -0.91
C ILE A 74 -0.37 10.36 -1.80
N HIS A 75 0.07 9.92 -2.98
CA HIS A 75 -0.66 9.00 -3.84
C HIS A 75 0.02 7.64 -3.79
N VAL A 76 -0.75 6.58 -3.56
CA VAL A 76 -0.28 5.19 -3.69
C VAL A 76 -1.04 4.61 -4.88
N CYS A 77 -0.31 4.31 -5.94
CA CYS A 77 -0.89 3.96 -7.23
C CYS A 77 -0.30 2.66 -7.78
N SER A 78 -1.03 2.08 -8.73
CA SER A 78 -0.55 1.01 -9.61
C SER A 78 -0.84 1.41 -11.06
N LEU A 79 -0.53 0.50 -11.99
CA LEU A 79 -0.73 0.69 -13.42
C LEU A 79 -1.61 -0.42 -13.99
N VAL A 80 -2.43 -0.07 -14.98
CA VAL A 80 -3.17 -1.00 -15.83
C VAL A 80 -2.88 -0.72 -17.30
N ALA A 81 -3.06 -1.73 -18.15
CA ALA A 81 -2.93 -1.59 -19.59
C ALA A 81 -4.04 -0.65 -20.11
N PHE A 82 -3.66 0.44 -20.77
CA PHE A 82 -4.61 1.46 -21.23
C PHE A 82 -5.62 0.94 -22.26
N ASP A 83 -5.24 -0.08 -23.01
CA ASP A 83 -6.05 -0.77 -24.01
C ASP A 83 -6.93 -1.89 -23.42
N SER A 84 -7.01 -2.00 -22.08
CA SER A 84 -7.96 -2.90 -21.41
C SER A 84 -9.39 -2.63 -21.91
N PRO A 85 -10.10 -3.64 -22.42
CA PRO A 85 -11.41 -3.44 -23.03
C PRO A 85 -12.48 -3.11 -21.98
N ALA A 86 -13.51 -2.38 -22.42
CA ALA A 86 -14.71 -2.18 -21.59
C ALA A 86 -15.45 -3.51 -21.38
N GLY A 87 -16.09 -3.67 -20.23
CA GLY A 87 -16.82 -4.87 -19.84
C GLY A 87 -15.96 -5.97 -19.19
N GLU A 88 -14.64 -5.92 -19.36
CA GLU A 88 -13.69 -6.91 -18.83
C GLU A 88 -12.84 -6.33 -17.67
N PRO A 89 -12.28 -7.18 -16.80
CA PRO A 89 -11.28 -6.74 -15.82
C PRO A 89 -10.08 -6.08 -16.50
N TRP A 90 -9.64 -4.94 -15.97
CA TRP A 90 -8.45 -4.26 -16.48
C TRP A 90 -7.20 -5.09 -16.22
N MET A 91 -6.33 -5.19 -17.22
CA MET A 91 -5.09 -5.95 -17.12
C MET A 91 -4.06 -5.17 -16.28
N PRO A 92 -3.62 -5.67 -15.11
CA PRO A 92 -2.60 -5.00 -14.33
C PRO A 92 -1.26 -5.01 -15.05
N VAL A 93 -0.51 -3.92 -14.91
CA VAL A 93 0.88 -3.83 -15.37
C VAL A 93 1.79 -4.16 -14.19
N TYR A 94 2.64 -5.18 -14.36
CA TYR A 94 3.59 -5.58 -13.33
C TYR A 94 4.74 -4.56 -13.22
N ILE A 95 4.79 -3.83 -12.11
CA ILE A 95 5.82 -2.83 -11.82
C ILE A 95 7.02 -3.54 -11.20
N HIS A 96 8.03 -3.82 -12.03
CA HIS A 96 9.27 -4.46 -11.59
C HIS A 96 10.40 -3.45 -11.29
N SER A 97 10.18 -2.15 -11.51
CA SER A 97 11.19 -1.12 -11.31
C SER A 97 11.55 -0.94 -9.83
N LYS A 98 12.84 -0.70 -9.57
CA LYS A 98 13.34 -0.20 -8.29
C LYS A 98 14.04 1.13 -8.56
N LEU A 99 13.20 2.17 -8.60
CA LEU A 99 13.56 3.51 -9.03
C LEU A 99 13.01 4.52 -8.01
N MET A 100 13.81 5.52 -7.67
CA MET A 100 13.39 6.67 -6.88
C MET A 100 13.96 7.94 -7.50
N ILE A 101 13.12 8.98 -7.58
CA ILE A 101 13.49 10.33 -8.01
C ILE A 101 13.09 11.28 -6.88
N VAL A 102 13.99 12.18 -6.50
CA VAL A 102 13.77 13.19 -5.45
C VAL A 102 14.12 14.57 -6.01
N ASP A 103 13.19 15.50 -5.87
CA ASP A 103 13.30 16.93 -6.23
C ASP A 103 13.75 17.22 -7.67
N ASP A 104 13.56 16.28 -8.61
CA ASP A 104 14.10 16.36 -9.96
C ASP A 104 15.65 16.51 -9.98
N VAL A 105 16.34 16.11 -8.90
CA VAL A 105 17.80 16.20 -8.72
C VAL A 105 18.40 14.81 -8.57
N TYR A 106 18.01 14.09 -7.52
CA TYR A 106 18.57 12.78 -7.17
C TYR A 106 17.74 11.68 -7.80
N THR A 107 18.40 10.76 -8.50
CA THR A 107 17.78 9.54 -9.02
C THR A 107 18.61 8.34 -8.59
N THR A 108 17.98 7.30 -8.06
CA THR A 108 18.59 5.98 -7.87
C THR A 108 17.81 4.93 -8.65
N HIS A 109 18.53 4.06 -9.35
CA HIS A 109 17.98 2.95 -10.12
C HIS A 109 18.82 1.70 -9.93
N GLY A 110 18.20 0.56 -9.71
CA GLY A 110 18.92 -0.69 -9.50
C GLY A 110 18.02 -1.89 -9.26
N SER A 111 18.54 -2.84 -8.47
CA SER A 111 17.86 -4.08 -8.14
C SER A 111 17.18 -4.07 -6.76
N ALA A 112 17.61 -3.19 -5.85
CA ALA A 112 17.14 -3.20 -4.46
C ALA A 112 15.67 -2.81 -4.30
N ASN A 113 14.83 -3.74 -3.84
CA ASN A 113 13.45 -3.46 -3.46
C ASN A 113 13.35 -2.69 -2.13
N ILE A 114 12.21 -2.04 -1.87
CA ILE A 114 11.90 -1.46 -0.55
C ILE A 114 11.33 -2.57 0.35
N ASN A 115 12.18 -3.52 0.73
CA ASN A 115 11.88 -4.58 1.69
C ASN A 115 13.15 -4.93 2.51
N THR A 116 12.99 -5.71 3.58
CA THR A 116 14.13 -6.06 4.45
C THR A 116 15.14 -7.00 3.79
N ARG A 117 14.73 -7.79 2.78
CA ARG A 117 15.66 -8.67 2.05
C ARG A 117 16.66 -7.86 1.25
N SER A 118 16.20 -7.01 0.34
CA SER A 118 17.07 -6.17 -0.47
C SER A 118 17.83 -5.13 0.36
N MET A 119 17.25 -4.63 1.45
CA MET A 119 17.90 -3.59 2.27
C MET A 119 18.91 -4.12 3.30
N MET A 120 18.93 -5.42 3.61
CA MET A 120 19.76 -5.96 4.70
C MET A 120 20.43 -7.31 4.41
N VAL A 121 19.94 -8.10 3.45
CA VAL A 121 20.30 -9.52 3.28
C VAL A 121 20.86 -9.81 1.90
N ASP A 122 20.09 -9.51 0.86
CA ASP A 122 20.42 -9.90 -0.51
C ASP A 122 21.52 -8.98 -1.09
N SER A 123 22.35 -9.54 -1.97
CA SER A 123 23.34 -8.76 -2.69
C SER A 123 22.65 -7.93 -3.77
N GLU A 124 22.59 -6.62 -3.59
CA GLU A 124 21.92 -5.69 -4.49
C GLU A 124 22.90 -4.68 -5.09
N LEU A 125 22.53 -4.08 -6.22
CA LEU A 125 23.28 -3.00 -6.84
C LEU A 125 22.34 -1.88 -7.30
N ASN A 126 22.65 -0.65 -6.87
CA ASN A 126 22.01 0.57 -7.35
C ASN A 126 23.06 1.54 -7.88
N ILE A 127 22.69 2.26 -8.94
CA ILE A 127 23.41 3.44 -9.42
C ILE A 127 22.58 4.67 -9.02
N CYS A 128 23.23 5.65 -8.39
CA CYS A 128 22.61 6.93 -8.11
C CYS A 128 23.38 8.08 -8.76
N HIS A 129 22.66 9.14 -9.09
CA HIS A 129 23.23 10.35 -9.67
C HIS A 129 22.43 11.60 -9.27
N GLU A 130 23.10 12.75 -9.27
CA GLU A 130 22.54 14.05 -8.86
C GLU A 130 22.59 15.05 -10.03
N HIS A 131 21.93 14.68 -11.12
CA HIS A 131 21.98 15.41 -12.39
C HIS A 131 20.56 15.77 -12.83
N PRO A 132 20.11 17.01 -12.59
CA PRO A 132 18.77 17.46 -12.96
C PRO A 132 18.45 17.32 -14.44
N GLU A 133 19.47 17.45 -15.30
CA GLU A 133 19.39 17.26 -16.75
C GLU A 133 18.95 15.85 -17.17
N PHE A 134 19.05 14.86 -16.27
CA PHE A 134 18.54 13.51 -16.48
C PHE A 134 17.31 13.21 -15.60
N SER A 135 17.32 13.63 -14.33
CA SER A 135 16.27 13.35 -13.36
C SER A 135 14.91 13.93 -13.78
N GLN A 136 14.85 15.21 -14.18
CA GLN A 136 13.59 15.84 -14.59
C GLN A 136 13.01 15.25 -15.89
N PRO A 137 13.78 15.09 -16.99
CA PRO A 137 13.26 14.45 -18.19
C PRO A 137 12.78 13.02 -17.96
N LEU A 138 13.48 12.25 -17.10
CA LEU A 138 13.05 10.91 -16.70
C LEU A 138 11.70 10.94 -15.99
N ARG A 139 11.54 11.79 -14.97
CA ARG A 139 10.26 11.97 -14.27
C ARG A 139 9.15 12.34 -15.26
N ARG A 140 9.34 13.38 -16.08
CA ARG A 140 8.35 13.83 -17.07
C ARG A 140 7.93 12.70 -18.00
N ARG A 141 8.88 11.93 -18.52
CA ARG A 141 8.60 10.80 -19.43
C ARG A 141 7.79 9.70 -18.73
N LEU A 142 8.15 9.32 -17.52
CA LEU A 142 7.40 8.32 -16.76
C LEU A 142 5.99 8.81 -16.43
N TRP A 143 5.88 10.05 -15.97
CA TRP A 143 4.59 10.66 -15.63
C TRP A 143 3.70 10.79 -16.86
N ASP A 144 4.25 11.20 -18.01
CA ASP A 144 3.54 11.25 -19.29
C ASP A 144 2.93 9.90 -19.66
N LEU A 145 3.73 8.83 -19.61
CA LEU A 145 3.28 7.46 -19.89
C LEU A 145 2.15 7.03 -18.95
N HIS A 146 2.29 7.27 -17.65
CA HIS A 146 1.32 6.80 -16.66
C HIS A 146 0.02 7.63 -16.65
N THR A 147 0.11 8.92 -16.98
CA THR A 147 -0.99 9.88 -16.85
C THR A 147 -1.60 10.30 -18.18
N LYS A 148 -1.09 9.75 -19.28
CA LYS A 148 -1.48 10.12 -20.65
C LYS A 148 -1.28 11.62 -20.89
N GLY A 149 -0.10 12.11 -20.51
CA GLY A 149 0.34 13.51 -20.66
C GLY A 149 -0.32 14.55 -19.76
N ARG A 150 -1.25 14.16 -18.88
CA ARG A 150 -2.01 15.10 -18.04
C ARG A 150 -1.36 15.43 -16.71
N GLY A 151 -0.41 14.62 -16.25
CA GLY A 151 0.18 14.70 -14.92
C GLY A 151 1.69 14.90 -14.92
N MET A 152 2.27 15.50 -15.97
CA MET A 152 3.72 15.71 -16.14
C MET A 152 4.23 17.09 -15.70
N GLN A 153 3.38 17.90 -15.07
CA GLN A 153 3.71 19.26 -14.60
C GLN A 153 4.96 19.25 -13.70
N ASP A 154 5.73 20.32 -13.74
CA ASP A 154 6.89 20.48 -12.84
C ASP A 154 6.49 20.97 -11.46
N ASP A 155 5.40 21.73 -11.36
CA ASP A 155 4.83 22.09 -10.08
C ASP A 155 4.19 20.84 -9.45
N PRO A 156 4.70 20.35 -8.30
CA PRO A 156 4.20 19.12 -7.70
C PRO A 156 2.76 19.22 -7.23
N LYS A 157 2.26 20.43 -6.91
CA LYS A 157 0.88 20.63 -6.44
C LYS A 157 -0.11 20.50 -7.60
N GLU A 158 0.21 21.07 -8.75
CA GLU A 158 -0.56 20.89 -9.99
C GLU A 158 -0.55 19.42 -10.44
N ALA A 159 0.63 18.78 -10.44
CA ALA A 159 0.74 17.36 -10.76
C ALA A 159 -0.09 16.50 -9.79
N PHE A 160 0.01 16.75 -8.48
CA PHE A 160 -0.75 16.02 -7.47
C PHE A 160 -2.27 16.12 -7.70
N ALA A 161 -2.77 17.31 -8.03
CA ALA A 161 -4.17 17.52 -8.34
C ALA A 161 -4.59 16.80 -9.64
N ALA A 162 -3.77 16.86 -10.69
CA ALA A 162 -4.03 16.14 -11.94
C ALA A 162 -4.09 14.62 -11.73
N TRP A 163 -3.17 14.08 -10.93
CA TRP A 163 -3.16 12.65 -10.57
C TRP A 163 -4.41 12.26 -9.78
N GLN A 164 -4.84 13.09 -8.83
CA GLN A 164 -6.06 12.86 -8.06
C GLN A 164 -7.30 12.77 -8.97
N GLU A 165 -7.39 13.63 -9.98
CA GLU A 165 -8.50 13.60 -10.95
C GLU A 165 -8.45 12.36 -11.84
N ILE A 166 -7.27 11.92 -12.27
CA ILE A 166 -7.10 10.68 -13.03
C ILE A 166 -7.55 9.47 -12.21
N ILE A 167 -7.10 9.40 -10.96
CA ILE A 167 -7.48 8.34 -10.01
C ILE A 167 -9.00 8.29 -9.86
N LYS A 168 -9.65 9.45 -9.65
CA LYS A 168 -11.10 9.55 -9.51
C LYS A 168 -11.82 9.07 -10.77
N ARG A 169 -11.41 9.54 -11.95
CA ARG A 169 -12.01 9.12 -13.23
C ARG A 169 -11.84 7.63 -13.48
N ASN A 170 -10.66 7.08 -13.20
CA ASN A 170 -10.43 5.66 -13.35
C ASN A 170 -11.25 4.81 -12.38
N LYS A 171 -11.46 5.29 -11.15
CA LYS A 171 -12.39 4.63 -10.21
C LYS A 171 -13.81 4.60 -10.78
N GLU A 172 -14.31 5.74 -11.26
CA GLU A 172 -15.62 5.84 -11.90
C GLU A 172 -15.71 4.95 -13.16
N SER A 173 -14.69 4.95 -14.02
CA SER A 173 -14.65 4.09 -15.21
C SER A 173 -14.69 2.61 -14.85
N ARG A 174 -13.91 2.19 -13.84
CA ARG A 174 -13.91 0.81 -13.36
C ARG A 174 -15.28 0.40 -12.81
N ASP A 175 -15.89 1.24 -11.99
CA ASP A 175 -17.20 0.97 -11.38
C ASP A 175 -18.30 0.87 -12.45
N ASN A 176 -18.16 1.61 -13.55
CA ASN A 176 -19.06 1.55 -14.72
C ASN A 176 -18.64 0.54 -15.80
N LYS A 177 -17.60 -0.29 -15.55
CA LYS A 177 -17.06 -1.27 -16.52
C LYS A 177 -16.62 -0.66 -17.86
N LEU A 178 -16.12 0.57 -17.83
CA LEU A 178 -15.55 1.26 -18.98
C LEU A 178 -14.04 0.99 -19.07
N LYS A 179 -13.42 1.36 -20.19
CA LYS A 179 -11.96 1.33 -20.36
C LYS A 179 -11.27 2.36 -19.43
N PRO A 180 -9.97 2.17 -19.10
CA PRO A 180 -9.22 3.17 -18.34
C PRO A 180 -9.15 4.53 -19.07
N ASP A 181 -9.24 5.62 -18.31
CA ASP A 181 -8.99 7.00 -18.77
C ASP A 181 -7.48 7.27 -18.96
N ALA A 182 -6.64 6.65 -18.13
CA ALA A 182 -5.17 6.56 -18.24
C ALA A 182 -4.64 5.28 -17.54
N PRO A 183 -3.37 4.88 -17.75
CA PRO A 183 -2.77 3.75 -17.03
C PRO A 183 -2.78 3.84 -15.49
N LEU A 184 -2.61 5.04 -14.93
CA LEU A 184 -2.50 5.26 -13.48
C LEU A 184 -3.80 4.98 -12.73
N VAL A 185 -3.80 4.02 -11.80
CA VAL A 185 -4.94 3.73 -10.92
C VAL A 185 -4.54 3.82 -9.44
N GLU A 186 -5.50 4.09 -8.55
CA GLU A 186 -5.25 3.97 -7.12
C GLU A 186 -4.91 2.52 -6.76
N PHE A 187 -3.87 2.35 -5.94
CA PHE A 187 -3.48 1.04 -5.43
C PHE A 187 -4.49 0.58 -4.38
N LEU A 188 -5.00 -0.63 -4.55
CA LEU A 188 -5.85 -1.32 -3.59
C LEU A 188 -5.54 -2.80 -3.63
N TYR A 189 -5.19 -3.37 -2.49
CA TYR A 189 -4.98 -4.80 -2.29
C TYR A 189 -5.90 -5.29 -1.18
N ALA A 190 -7.03 -5.88 -1.56
CA ALA A 190 -8.10 -6.28 -0.64
C ALA A 190 -7.93 -7.70 -0.08
N GLU A 191 -6.99 -8.49 -0.61
CA GLU A 191 -6.79 -9.89 -0.24
C GLU A 191 -5.98 -10.04 1.07
N THR A 192 -6.07 -11.22 1.68
CA THR A 192 -5.43 -11.56 2.95
C THR A 192 -4.08 -12.27 2.78
N SER A 193 -3.72 -12.71 1.58
CA SER A 193 -2.53 -13.53 1.33
C SER A 193 -1.31 -12.69 0.95
N MET A 194 -0.38 -12.54 1.88
CA MET A 194 1.01 -12.21 1.52
C MET A 194 1.67 -13.52 1.07
N THR A 195 1.37 -14.01 -0.13
CA THR A 195 2.26 -15.00 -0.74
C THR A 195 3.55 -14.27 -1.07
N ASP A 196 4.60 -14.56 -0.31
CA ASP A 196 5.96 -14.21 -0.68
C ASP A 196 6.24 -14.96 -1.99
N PHE A 197 6.21 -14.24 -3.11
CA PHE A 197 6.61 -14.76 -4.41
C PHE A 197 8.12 -14.64 -4.63
N ASP A 198 8.86 -14.18 -3.61
CA ASP A 198 10.31 -14.00 -3.56
C ASP A 198 11.01 -15.13 -2.80
#